data_AF-A0A2I1DTR0-F1
#
_entry.id   AF-A0A2I1DTR0-F1
#
_cell.length_a   1.000
_cell.length_b   1.000
_cell.length_c   1.000
_cell.angle_alpha   90.00
_cell.angle_beta   90.00
_cell.angle_gamma   90.00
#
_symmetry.space_group_name_H-M   'P 1'
#
loop_
_entity.id
_entity.type
_entity.pdbx_description
1 polymer ?
#
loop_
_entity_poly.entity_id
_entity_poly.type
_entity_poly.pdbx_seq_one_letter_code
_entity_poly.pdbx_strand_id
1 'polypeptide(L)'
;MSLVCHCYSCNVDYPEIIYPSSDMQNLILQICKGIFEAIQNKNTSAEIICSILHEQIHNINEIENCINEEFSRNDISIICKEIKRLSTDIWKIQFKWSESHDNDLLIKYLLKISKEWYDPFTNYLQQIDHQKRNEWLSDKDTNINKDELKQNLLDNLEDYLPGFKYLFEYSWDSYDDDNNLHKGDFIFASDSGVFIVVEVDITHEDAVKTKALKCKSKASEKYVGKYITLIGATFTNSTIELIDINDEIIIQNLKKFHKFSQAFNNNQITYPEINHNQLTHPSQQEESPSISVAGAVVGITAAAAIGYVICSRIPIKTVVTTGTMIYKAYQDYQEISRNNDNNNNNNNNNNDNKMKLD
;
A
#
# COMPACT_ATOMS: atom_id res chain seq x y z
N MET A 1 10.59 14.60 13.27
CA MET A 1 9.54 13.99 12.42
C MET A 1 8.33 14.91 12.45
N SER A 2 7.85 15.35 11.28
CA SER A 2 6.55 16.03 11.20
C SER A 2 5.48 15.01 11.56
N LEU A 3 4.53 15.36 12.43
CA LEU A 3 3.39 14.51 12.76
C LEU A 3 2.42 14.60 11.58
N VAL A 4 2.23 13.49 10.85
CA VAL A 4 1.33 13.45 9.68
C VAL A 4 0.00 12.83 10.08
N CYS A 5 -1.09 13.57 9.84
CA CYS A 5 -2.44 13.04 9.96
C CYS A 5 -2.86 12.38 8.64
N HIS A 6 -3.53 11.24 8.72
CA HIS A 6 -4.05 10.46 7.61
C HIS A 6 -5.57 10.62 7.45
N CYS A 7 -6.23 11.48 8.25
CA CYS A 7 -7.66 11.71 8.10
C CYS A 7 -7.96 12.50 6.81
N TYR A 8 -9.18 12.34 6.32
CA TYR A 8 -9.69 13.06 5.16
C TYR A 8 -9.58 14.57 5.33
N SER A 9 -9.99 15.10 6.48
CA SER A 9 -10.02 16.54 6.75
C SER A 9 -8.65 17.22 6.71
N CYS A 10 -7.57 16.48 6.92
CA CYS A 10 -6.20 17.02 6.83
C CYS A 10 -5.56 16.87 5.45
N ASN A 11 -6.12 16.01 4.57
CA ASN A 11 -5.46 15.60 3.33
C ASN A 11 -6.19 16.02 2.05
N VAL A 12 -7.36 16.64 2.20
CA VAL A 12 -8.22 17.12 1.11
C VAL A 12 -8.49 18.61 1.29
N ASP A 13 -8.40 19.35 0.18
CA ASP A 13 -8.73 20.77 0.14
C ASP A 13 -10.25 20.94 0.24
N TYR A 14 -10.70 21.77 1.18
CA TYR A 14 -12.13 22.02 1.46
C TYR A 14 -12.91 20.73 1.80
N PRO A 15 -12.55 20.02 2.88
CA PRO A 15 -13.21 18.79 3.23
C PRO A 15 -14.68 19.06 3.60
N GLU A 16 -15.59 18.27 3.05
CA GLU A 16 -16.93 18.13 3.61
C GLU A 16 -16.83 17.59 5.05
N ILE A 17 -17.75 18.00 5.93
CA ILE A 17 -17.83 17.46 7.28
C ILE A 17 -18.31 16.01 7.15
N ILE A 18 -17.41 15.05 7.38
CA ILE A 18 -17.71 13.63 7.22
C ILE A 18 -17.54 12.91 8.56
N TYR A 19 -18.49 12.03 8.87
CA TYR A 19 -18.35 10.97 9.88
C TYR A 19 -17.61 9.79 9.24
N PRO A 20 -16.67 9.11 9.90
CA PRO A 20 -16.38 9.08 11.35
C PRO A 20 -15.43 10.17 11.85
N SER A 21 -15.12 10.17 13.16
CA SER A 21 -14.21 11.15 13.76
C SER A 21 -12.83 11.14 13.10
N SER A 22 -12.22 12.32 12.94
CA SER A 22 -10.93 12.48 12.28
C SER A 22 -9.82 11.72 12.98
N ASP A 23 -9.80 11.70 14.33
CA ASP A 23 -8.80 10.92 15.08
C ASP A 23 -8.98 9.41 14.94
N MET A 24 -10.22 8.90 14.96
CA MET A 24 -10.46 7.46 14.74
C MET A 24 -10.06 7.06 13.31
N GLN A 25 -10.46 7.87 12.32
CA GLN A 25 -10.08 7.62 10.94
C GLN A 25 -8.55 7.62 10.79
N ASN A 26 -7.90 8.64 11.31
CA ASN A 26 -6.45 8.73 11.31
C ASN A 26 -5.78 7.53 12.00
N LEU A 27 -6.26 7.12 13.17
CA LEU A 27 -5.74 5.97 13.92
C LEU A 27 -5.83 4.68 13.10
N ILE A 28 -7.02 4.35 12.57
CA ILE A 28 -7.25 3.11 11.84
C ILE A 28 -6.46 3.08 10.52
N LEU A 29 -6.41 4.19 9.79
CA LEU A 29 -5.66 4.29 8.55
C LEU A 29 -4.14 4.19 8.78
N GLN A 30 -3.60 4.79 9.85
CA GLN A 30 -2.19 4.63 10.23
C GLN A 30 -1.86 3.19 10.65
N ILE A 31 -2.77 2.52 11.36
CA ILE A 31 -2.61 1.11 11.71
C ILE A 31 -2.56 0.24 10.45
N CYS A 32 -3.52 0.43 9.54
CA CYS A 32 -3.55 -0.30 8.27
C CYS A 32 -2.24 -0.09 7.49
N LYS A 33 -1.79 1.16 7.37
CA LYS A 33 -0.52 1.51 6.71
C LYS A 33 0.67 0.79 7.33
N GLY A 34 0.83 0.86 8.64
CA GLY A 34 1.96 0.23 9.34
C GLY A 34 1.98 -1.30 9.18
N ILE A 35 0.80 -1.94 9.14
CA ILE A 35 0.71 -3.40 8.90
C ILE A 35 1.02 -3.73 7.44
N PHE A 36 0.49 -2.98 6.46
CA PHE A 36 0.83 -3.18 5.05
C PHE A 36 2.33 -3.02 4.81
N GLU A 37 2.95 -1.98 5.36
CA GLU A 37 4.40 -1.75 5.27
C GLU A 37 5.19 -2.90 5.88
N ALA A 38 4.76 -3.43 7.03
CA ALA A 38 5.39 -4.59 7.64
C ALA A 38 5.27 -5.84 6.75
N ILE A 39 4.11 -6.09 6.12
CA ILE A 39 3.89 -7.19 5.18
C ILE A 39 4.79 -7.06 3.95
N GLN A 40 4.88 -5.87 3.35
CA GLN A 40 5.77 -5.58 2.21
C GLN A 40 7.25 -5.83 2.56
N ASN A 41 7.62 -5.59 3.82
CA ASN A 41 8.95 -5.86 4.37
C ASN A 41 9.16 -7.29 4.89
N LYS A 42 8.20 -8.21 4.68
CA LYS A 42 8.22 -9.61 5.16
C LYS A 42 8.34 -9.74 6.69
N ASN A 43 7.80 -8.77 7.42
CA ASN A 43 7.72 -8.81 8.86
C ASN A 43 6.35 -9.33 9.31
N THR A 44 6.31 -9.96 10.49
CA THR A 44 5.07 -10.40 11.16
C THR A 44 4.75 -9.64 12.43
N SER A 45 5.35 -8.46 12.53
CA SER A 45 5.08 -7.49 13.57
C SER A 45 5.22 -6.10 13.00
N ALA A 46 4.40 -5.19 13.51
CA ALA A 46 4.48 -3.77 13.18
C ALA A 46 4.54 -2.96 14.48
N GLU A 47 5.41 -1.97 14.51
CA GLU A 47 5.41 -0.92 15.51
C GLU A 47 4.93 0.37 14.85
N ILE A 48 3.82 0.90 15.35
CA ILE A 48 3.09 1.98 14.70
C ILE A 48 3.10 3.17 15.65
N ILE A 49 3.59 4.31 15.16
CA ILE A 49 3.61 5.56 15.91
C ILE A 49 2.51 6.43 15.34
N CYS A 50 1.41 6.53 16.08
CA CYS A 50 0.23 7.29 15.69
C CYS A 50 0.21 8.66 16.37
N SER A 51 -0.20 9.68 15.63
CA SER A 51 -0.37 11.06 16.14
C SER A 51 -1.85 11.40 16.15
N ILE A 52 -2.45 11.63 17.31
CA ILE A 52 -3.86 12.00 17.50
C ILE A 52 -3.94 13.51 17.65
N LEU A 53 -4.41 14.22 16.63
CA LEU A 53 -4.24 15.67 16.50
C LEU A 53 -5.55 16.46 16.66
N HIS A 54 -6.69 15.79 16.69
CA HIS A 54 -8.00 16.45 16.70
C HIS A 54 -8.64 16.51 18.09
N GLU A 55 -7.95 16.02 19.13
CA GLU A 55 -8.43 15.98 20.52
C GLU A 55 -9.79 15.25 20.66
N GLN A 56 -10.10 14.28 19.80
CA GLN A 56 -11.32 13.48 19.83
C GLN A 56 -11.12 12.13 20.53
N ILE A 57 -9.86 11.70 20.68
CA ILE A 57 -9.46 10.53 21.48
C ILE A 57 -8.65 11.01 22.68
N HIS A 58 -9.12 10.74 23.89
CA HIS A 58 -8.60 11.33 25.12
C HIS A 58 -7.78 10.37 25.99
N ASN A 59 -7.98 9.05 25.84
CA ASN A 59 -7.38 8.07 26.72
C ASN A 59 -7.10 6.72 26.02
N ILE A 60 -6.34 5.88 26.70
CA ILE A 60 -5.93 4.57 26.19
C ILE A 60 -7.12 3.63 25.95
N ASN A 61 -8.18 3.71 26.76
CA ASN A 61 -9.35 2.84 26.63
C ASN A 61 -10.10 3.12 25.32
N GLU A 62 -10.18 4.38 24.88
CA GLU A 62 -10.78 4.75 23.60
C GLU A 62 -9.97 4.22 22.42
N ILE A 63 -8.63 4.24 22.51
CA ILE A 63 -7.75 3.63 21.50
C ILE A 63 -7.95 2.11 21.48
N GLU A 64 -7.94 1.46 22.64
CA GLU A 64 -8.19 0.03 22.77
C GLU A 64 -9.54 -0.38 22.19
N ASN A 65 -10.60 0.36 22.52
CA ASN A 65 -11.94 0.10 22.00
C ASN A 65 -11.99 0.23 20.48
N CYS A 66 -11.43 1.30 19.92
CA CYS A 66 -11.38 1.52 18.47
C CYS A 66 -10.61 0.39 17.76
N ILE A 67 -9.46 -0.02 18.31
CA ILE A 67 -8.69 -1.16 17.76
C ILE A 67 -9.48 -2.45 17.91
N ASN A 68 -10.16 -2.68 19.02
CA ASN A 68 -10.88 -3.92 19.25
C ASN A 68 -12.11 -4.05 18.34
N GLU A 69 -12.85 -2.97 18.13
CA GLU A 69 -13.98 -2.92 17.19
C GLU A 69 -13.57 -3.32 15.77
N GLU A 70 -12.43 -2.82 15.31
CA GLU A 70 -11.96 -3.02 13.94
C GLU A 70 -11.09 -4.25 13.76
N PHE A 71 -10.26 -4.65 14.73
CA PHE A 71 -9.24 -5.69 14.56
C PHE A 71 -9.47 -6.96 15.39
N SER A 72 -10.41 -6.99 16.35
CA SER A 72 -10.62 -8.17 17.21
C SER A 72 -11.66 -9.17 16.67
N ARG A 73 -11.90 -9.22 15.36
CA ARG A 73 -12.73 -10.30 14.79
C ARG A 73 -11.99 -11.63 14.86
N ASN A 74 -12.68 -12.65 15.39
CA ASN A 74 -12.13 -13.97 15.76
C ASN A 74 -11.41 -14.76 14.66
N ASP A 75 -11.57 -14.37 13.40
CA ASP A 75 -11.06 -15.13 12.25
C ASP A 75 -9.64 -14.72 11.82
N ILE A 76 -9.01 -13.74 12.50
CA ILE A 76 -7.71 -13.19 12.11
C ILE A 76 -6.77 -13.15 13.30
N SER A 77 -5.61 -13.78 13.15
CA SER A 77 -4.60 -13.93 14.20
C SER A 77 -3.77 -12.66 14.47
N ILE A 78 -4.35 -11.46 14.32
CA ILE A 78 -3.66 -10.22 14.65
C ILE A 78 -3.84 -9.91 16.14
N ILE A 79 -2.71 -9.78 16.84
CA ILE A 79 -2.72 -9.51 18.28
C ILE A 79 -2.08 -8.15 18.52
N CYS A 80 -2.86 -7.22 19.06
CA CYS A 80 -2.32 -6.01 19.68
C CYS A 80 -1.56 -6.42 20.95
N LYS A 81 -0.28 -6.11 21.02
CA LYS A 81 0.64 -6.51 22.10
C LYS A 81 0.82 -5.41 23.15
N GLU A 82 0.90 -4.17 22.70
CA GLU A 82 1.18 -3.03 23.56
C GLU A 82 0.55 -1.78 22.96
N ILE A 83 -0.08 -0.97 23.81
CA ILE A 83 -0.45 0.42 23.52
C ILE A 83 0.21 1.27 24.60
N LYS A 84 1.04 2.22 24.18
CA LYS A 84 1.82 3.06 25.07
C LYS A 84 1.75 4.51 24.64
N ARG A 85 1.39 5.40 25.56
CA ARG A 85 1.48 6.84 25.35
C ARG A 85 2.95 7.27 25.39
N LEU A 86 3.44 7.88 24.32
CA LEU A 86 4.80 8.43 24.24
C LEU A 86 4.83 9.91 24.64
N SER A 87 3.82 10.68 24.25
CA SER A 87 3.62 12.08 24.63
C SER A 87 2.12 12.42 24.66
N THR A 88 1.75 13.70 24.82
CA THR A 88 0.34 14.13 24.88
C THR A 88 -0.47 13.54 23.72
N ASP A 89 0.04 13.62 22.50
CA ASP A 89 -0.70 13.32 21.28
C ASP A 89 -0.13 12.12 20.51
N ILE A 90 0.96 11.52 21.01
CA ILE A 90 1.68 10.46 20.31
C ILE A 90 1.54 9.15 21.05
N TRP A 91 1.11 8.13 20.31
CA TRP A 91 0.89 6.78 20.79
C TRP A 91 1.74 5.79 20.01
N LYS A 92 2.28 4.81 20.73
CA LYS A 92 2.98 3.65 20.17
C LYS A 92 2.07 2.44 20.31
N ILE A 93 1.86 1.74 19.22
CA ILE A 93 1.02 0.54 19.16
C ILE A 93 1.83 -0.58 18.51
N GLN A 94 1.88 -1.74 19.16
CA GLN A 94 2.60 -2.90 18.65
C GLN A 94 1.64 -4.02 18.27
N PHE A 95 1.78 -4.52 17.05
CA PHE A 95 1.03 -5.66 16.54
C PHE A 95 1.94 -6.84 16.24
N LYS A 96 1.41 -8.05 16.39
CA LYS A 96 2.06 -9.30 15.96
C LYS A 96 1.03 -10.28 15.39
N TRP A 97 1.38 -10.96 14.31
CA TRP A 97 0.56 -12.02 13.70
C TRP A 97 1.42 -13.24 13.31
N SER A 98 0.80 -14.33 12.87
CA SER A 98 1.50 -15.57 12.50
C SER A 98 1.83 -15.63 11.00
N GLU A 99 3.04 -16.07 10.62
CA GLU A 99 3.43 -16.27 9.22
C GLU A 99 2.65 -17.40 8.54
N SER A 100 2.30 -18.43 9.30
CA SER A 100 2.05 -19.76 8.73
C SER A 100 0.71 -19.92 8.01
N HIS A 101 -0.28 -19.03 8.20
CA HIS A 101 -1.63 -19.20 7.61
C HIS A 101 -2.30 -17.93 7.04
N ASP A 102 -1.81 -16.71 7.29
CA ASP A 102 -2.74 -15.57 7.28
C ASP A 102 -2.36 -14.32 6.45
N ASN A 103 -1.24 -14.23 5.73
CA ASN A 103 -0.97 -12.97 5.02
C ASN A 103 -2.05 -12.64 3.97
N ASP A 104 -2.55 -13.62 3.22
CA ASP A 104 -3.67 -13.40 2.29
C ASP A 104 -4.97 -12.99 3.02
N LEU A 105 -5.32 -13.66 4.12
CA LEU A 105 -6.53 -13.37 4.90
C LEU A 105 -6.44 -12.02 5.60
N LEU A 106 -5.28 -11.71 6.19
CA LEU A 106 -4.96 -10.44 6.80
C LEU A 106 -5.02 -9.32 5.77
N ILE A 107 -4.38 -9.46 4.60
CA ILE A 107 -4.45 -8.45 3.53
C ILE A 107 -5.89 -8.24 3.09
N LYS A 108 -6.65 -9.32 2.87
CA LYS A 108 -8.07 -9.21 2.48
C LYS A 108 -8.88 -8.43 3.53
N TYR A 109 -8.58 -8.64 4.80
CA TYR A 109 -9.25 -7.91 5.88
C TYR A 109 -8.80 -6.45 5.99
N LEU A 110 -7.51 -6.19 5.88
CA LEU A 110 -6.96 -4.84 5.85
C LEU A 110 -7.54 -4.04 4.70
N LEU A 111 -7.68 -4.65 3.51
CA LEU A 111 -8.34 -4.00 2.36
C LEU A 111 -9.82 -3.70 2.62
N LYS A 112 -10.50 -4.52 3.43
CA LYS A 112 -11.89 -4.28 3.82
C LYS A 112 -11.98 -3.10 4.79
N ILE A 113 -11.22 -3.13 5.89
CA ILE A 113 -11.17 -2.02 6.85
C ILE A 113 -10.76 -0.74 6.14
N SER A 114 -9.68 -0.80 5.37
CA SER A 114 -9.16 0.39 4.69
C SER A 114 -10.20 0.96 3.74
N LYS A 115 -10.94 0.14 2.98
CA LYS A 115 -12.05 0.63 2.16
C LYS A 115 -13.13 1.35 2.98
N GLU A 116 -13.56 0.80 4.10
CA GLU A 116 -14.60 1.40 4.94
C GLU A 116 -14.15 2.75 5.52
N TRP A 117 -12.92 2.83 6.02
CA TRP A 117 -12.39 4.06 6.64
C TRP A 117 -11.85 5.08 5.62
N TYR A 118 -11.55 4.64 4.41
CA TYR A 118 -11.06 5.48 3.31
C TYR A 118 -12.19 5.97 2.39
N ASP A 119 -13.42 5.47 2.57
CA ASP A 119 -14.62 5.88 1.82
C ASP A 119 -14.80 7.41 1.69
N PRO A 120 -14.54 8.24 2.73
CA PRO A 120 -14.61 9.69 2.61
C PRO A 120 -13.74 10.30 1.50
N PHE A 121 -12.63 9.65 1.13
CA PHE A 121 -11.74 10.11 0.06
C PHE A 121 -12.30 9.83 -1.35
N THR A 122 -13.32 9.00 -1.51
CA THR A 122 -13.80 8.55 -2.83
C THR A 122 -14.31 9.70 -3.70
N ASN A 123 -15.09 10.63 -3.13
CA ASN A 123 -15.57 11.82 -3.84
C ASN A 123 -14.41 12.71 -4.31
N TYR A 124 -13.43 12.93 -3.42
CA TYR A 124 -12.20 13.66 -3.77
C TYR A 124 -11.45 12.97 -4.90
N LEU A 125 -11.27 11.65 -4.83
CA LEU A 125 -10.59 10.88 -5.87
C LEU A 125 -11.33 10.91 -7.21
N GLN A 126 -12.66 10.92 -7.21
CA GLN A 126 -13.46 11.07 -8.43
C GLN A 126 -13.27 12.45 -9.07
N GLN A 127 -13.21 13.51 -8.27
CA GLN A 127 -12.96 14.87 -8.77
C GLN A 127 -11.55 14.98 -9.37
N ILE A 128 -10.54 14.45 -8.67
CA ILE A 128 -9.16 14.41 -9.16
C ILE A 128 -9.05 13.57 -10.43
N ASP A 129 -9.68 12.40 -10.48
CA ASP A 129 -9.70 11.54 -11.67
C ASP A 129 -10.25 12.29 -12.89
N HIS A 130 -11.41 12.94 -12.74
CA HIS A 130 -12.02 13.70 -13.82
C HIS A 130 -11.11 14.84 -14.29
N GLN A 131 -10.56 15.61 -13.35
CA GLN A 131 -9.64 16.69 -13.66
C GLN A 131 -8.40 16.17 -14.42
N LYS A 132 -7.71 15.17 -13.86
CA LYS A 132 -6.46 14.65 -14.40
C LYS A 132 -6.62 13.97 -15.75
N ARG A 133 -7.72 13.26 -15.98
CA ARG A 133 -8.00 12.70 -17.31
C ARG A 133 -8.27 13.79 -18.35
N ASN A 134 -8.96 14.86 -17.99
CA ASN A 134 -9.20 15.98 -18.91
C ASN A 134 -7.92 16.75 -19.24
N GLU A 135 -7.07 17.00 -18.23
CA GLU A 135 -5.77 17.62 -18.44
C GLU A 135 -4.88 16.71 -19.34
N TRP A 136 -4.83 15.39 -19.08
CA TRP A 136 -4.10 14.42 -19.93
C TRP A 136 -4.54 14.45 -21.39
N LEU A 137 -5.86 14.53 -21.65
CA LEU A 137 -6.37 14.62 -23.02
C LEU A 137 -5.92 15.89 -23.76
N SER A 138 -5.63 16.96 -23.02
CA SER A 138 -5.13 18.22 -23.56
C SER A 138 -3.62 18.20 -23.78
N ASP A 139 -2.89 17.47 -22.93
CA ASP A 139 -1.42 17.43 -22.94
C ASP A 139 -0.82 16.35 -23.86
N LYS A 140 -1.56 15.27 -24.13
CA LYS A 140 -1.02 14.13 -24.89
C LYS A 140 -0.67 14.51 -26.32
N ASP A 141 0.49 14.07 -26.79
CA ASP A 141 0.85 14.14 -28.20
C ASP A 141 0.72 12.75 -28.84
N THR A 142 -0.31 12.59 -29.68
CA THR A 142 -0.58 11.31 -30.37
C THR A 142 0.52 10.90 -31.35
N ASN A 143 1.48 11.77 -31.65
CA ASN A 143 2.65 11.42 -32.46
C ASN A 143 3.79 10.79 -31.63
N ILE A 144 3.65 10.77 -30.31
CA ILE A 144 4.63 10.16 -29.39
C ILE A 144 4.15 8.76 -29.03
N ASN A 145 4.87 7.73 -29.48
CA ASN A 145 4.55 6.31 -29.18
C ASN A 145 4.40 6.02 -27.68
N LYS A 146 5.12 6.76 -26.81
CA LYS A 146 5.00 6.63 -25.35
C LYS A 146 3.63 7.12 -24.86
N ASP A 147 3.08 8.17 -25.46
CA ASP A 147 1.77 8.71 -25.10
C ASP A 147 0.64 7.81 -25.63
N GLU A 148 0.82 7.16 -26.77
CA GLU A 148 -0.08 6.10 -27.23
C GLU A 148 -0.13 4.92 -26.25
N LEU A 149 1.04 4.47 -25.77
CA LEU A 149 1.12 3.40 -24.77
C LEU A 149 0.47 3.81 -23.44
N LYS A 150 0.67 5.06 -23.01
CA LYS A 150 -0.01 5.63 -21.84
C LYS A 150 -1.52 5.67 -22.00
N GLN A 151 -2.01 6.08 -23.16
CA GLN A 151 -3.45 6.09 -23.47
C GLN A 151 -4.01 4.66 -23.45
N ASN A 152 -3.30 3.68 -24.01
CA ASN A 152 -3.70 2.28 -23.98
C ASN A 152 -3.84 1.74 -22.54
N LEU A 153 -2.95 2.13 -21.62
CA LEU A 153 -3.08 1.79 -20.21
C LEU A 153 -4.33 2.43 -19.58
N LEU A 154 -4.61 3.70 -19.88
CA LEU A 154 -5.76 4.41 -19.33
C LEU A 154 -7.10 3.85 -19.83
N ASP A 155 -7.19 3.53 -21.12
CA ASP A 155 -8.40 3.03 -21.77
C ASP A 155 -8.74 1.60 -21.31
N ASN A 156 -7.71 0.81 -20.97
CA ASN A 156 -7.86 -0.59 -20.54
C ASN A 156 -7.40 -0.78 -19.08
N LEU A 157 -7.55 0.25 -18.24
CA LEU A 157 -7.05 0.23 -16.86
C LEU A 157 -7.61 -0.95 -16.06
N GLU A 158 -8.89 -1.28 -16.24
CA GLU A 158 -9.54 -2.39 -15.52
C GLU A 158 -8.93 -3.75 -15.89
N ASP A 159 -8.47 -3.93 -17.13
CA ASP A 159 -7.87 -5.17 -17.59
C ASP A 159 -6.46 -5.36 -17.01
N TYR A 160 -5.67 -4.28 -17.01
CA TYR A 160 -4.28 -4.31 -16.55
C TYR A 160 -4.16 -4.20 -15.02
N LEU A 161 -4.96 -3.35 -14.38
CA LEU A 161 -4.94 -3.07 -12.94
C LEU A 161 -6.33 -3.17 -12.29
N PRO A 162 -6.95 -4.36 -12.25
CA PRO A 162 -8.27 -4.53 -11.66
C PRO A 162 -8.29 -4.07 -10.19
N GLY A 163 -9.26 -3.21 -9.85
CA GLY A 163 -9.40 -2.63 -8.51
C GLY A 163 -8.83 -1.22 -8.38
N PHE A 164 -8.02 -0.75 -9.33
CA PHE A 164 -7.64 0.66 -9.46
C PHE A 164 -8.63 1.36 -10.37
N LYS A 165 -9.01 2.59 -10.00
CA LYS A 165 -10.10 3.33 -10.67
C LYS A 165 -9.71 4.76 -11.02
N TYR A 166 -9.06 5.43 -10.08
CA TYR A 166 -8.85 6.87 -10.15
C TYR A 166 -7.43 7.18 -10.62
N LEU A 167 -7.29 7.95 -11.67
CA LEU A 167 -6.05 8.63 -12.03
C LEU A 167 -5.83 9.76 -11.03
N PHE A 168 -4.89 9.55 -10.10
CA PHE A 168 -4.60 10.51 -9.04
C PHE A 168 -3.63 11.60 -9.52
N GLU A 169 -2.64 11.23 -10.31
CA GLU A 169 -1.68 12.16 -10.88
C GLU A 169 -1.08 11.59 -12.17
N TYR A 170 -0.79 12.46 -13.12
CA TYR A 170 0.03 12.14 -14.29
C TYR A 170 1.08 13.22 -14.49
N SER A 171 2.31 12.84 -14.88
CA SER A 171 3.40 13.80 -15.14
C SER A 171 3.66 14.77 -13.97
N TRP A 172 4.22 14.28 -12.87
CA TRP A 172 4.56 15.10 -11.72
C TRP A 172 6.05 15.41 -11.63
N ASP A 173 6.38 16.68 -11.41
CA ASP A 173 7.76 17.11 -11.24
C ASP A 173 8.36 16.56 -9.94
N SER A 174 9.54 15.97 -10.04
CA SER A 174 10.37 15.78 -8.87
C SER A 174 11.17 17.05 -8.61
N TYR A 175 11.04 17.61 -7.41
CA TYR A 175 11.62 18.90 -7.02
C TYR A 175 13.16 18.99 -7.09
N ASP A 176 13.86 17.87 -7.31
CA ASP A 176 15.31 17.83 -7.48
C ASP A 176 15.66 17.47 -8.93
N ASP A 177 15.84 18.50 -9.77
CA ASP A 177 17.06 18.72 -10.58
C ASP A 177 16.82 19.82 -11.64
N ASP A 178 17.72 20.81 -11.66
CA ASP A 178 17.88 21.84 -12.71
C ASP A 178 18.28 21.25 -14.08
N ASN A 179 18.32 19.92 -14.22
CA ASN A 179 18.66 19.21 -15.44
C ASN A 179 17.73 18.00 -15.64
N ASN A 180 16.55 18.23 -16.23
CA ASN A 180 15.68 17.23 -16.85
C ASN A 180 15.17 16.04 -16.00
N LEU A 181 13.86 16.11 -15.71
CA LEU A 181 12.87 15.12 -16.18
C LEU A 181 12.77 13.76 -15.46
N HIS A 182 12.83 13.72 -14.13
CA HIS A 182 12.26 12.59 -13.38
C HIS A 182 10.78 12.85 -13.09
N LYS A 183 9.97 12.78 -14.14
CA LYS A 183 8.50 12.80 -14.05
C LYS A 183 8.00 11.36 -13.95
N GLY A 184 7.32 11.02 -12.85
CA GLY A 184 6.60 9.75 -12.81
C GLY A 184 5.39 9.80 -13.76
N ASP A 185 5.14 8.71 -14.48
CA ASP A 185 4.14 8.73 -15.55
C ASP A 185 2.71 8.73 -15.01
N PHE A 186 2.33 7.73 -14.21
CA PHE A 186 0.99 7.66 -13.62
C PHE A 186 0.99 7.25 -12.16
N ILE A 187 0.05 7.80 -11.40
CA ILE A 187 -0.34 7.31 -10.09
C ILE A 187 -1.84 6.99 -10.14
N PHE A 188 -2.20 5.75 -9.85
CA PHE A 188 -3.59 5.34 -9.73
C PHE A 188 -3.95 5.02 -8.28
N ALA A 189 -5.20 5.25 -7.92
CA ALA A 189 -5.76 4.93 -6.62
C ALA A 189 -6.93 3.93 -6.70
N SER A 190 -7.07 3.14 -5.65
CA SER A 190 -8.22 2.27 -5.38
C SER A 190 -9.15 2.88 -4.33
N ASP A 191 -10.37 2.35 -4.22
CA ASP A 191 -11.31 2.74 -3.14
C ASP A 191 -10.80 2.39 -1.73
N SER A 192 -9.82 1.50 -1.64
CA SER A 192 -9.22 1.01 -0.39
C SER A 192 -7.97 1.78 0.05
N GLY A 193 -7.63 2.88 -0.63
CA GLY A 193 -6.44 3.66 -0.33
C GLY A 193 -5.11 2.99 -0.71
N VAL A 194 -5.16 1.91 -1.51
CA VAL A 194 -3.99 1.36 -2.21
C VAL A 194 -3.69 2.24 -3.41
N PHE A 195 -2.47 2.77 -3.48
CA PHE A 195 -1.98 3.56 -4.60
C PHE A 195 -0.93 2.76 -5.37
N ILE A 196 -0.84 2.97 -6.68
CA ILE A 196 0.19 2.37 -7.53
C ILE A 196 0.83 3.43 -8.41
N VAL A 197 2.16 3.48 -8.39
CA VAL A 197 2.98 4.28 -9.29
C VAL A 197 3.34 3.39 -10.48
N VAL A 198 3.02 3.83 -11.68
CA VAL A 198 3.30 3.10 -12.92
C VAL A 198 4.24 3.94 -13.78
N GLU A 199 5.44 3.42 -14.03
CA GLU A 199 6.35 3.94 -15.04
C GLU A 199 6.02 3.32 -16.39
N VAL A 200 5.78 4.14 -17.40
CA VAL A 200 5.41 3.67 -18.75
C VAL A 200 6.61 3.83 -19.66
N ASP A 201 7.08 2.74 -20.25
CA ASP A 201 8.20 2.79 -21.20
C ASP A 201 7.95 1.86 -22.39
N ILE A 202 8.53 2.20 -23.53
CA ILE A 202 8.45 1.39 -24.74
C ILE A 202 9.48 0.26 -24.68
N THR A 203 10.64 0.53 -24.08
CA THR A 203 11.71 -0.46 -23.96
C THR A 203 11.66 -1.17 -22.61
N HIS A 204 12.00 -2.46 -22.61
CA HIS A 204 12.08 -3.26 -21.41
C HIS A 204 13.54 -3.29 -20.93
N GLU A 205 13.95 -2.26 -20.20
CA GLU A 205 15.32 -2.10 -19.71
C GLU A 205 15.37 -2.03 -18.17
N ASP A 206 16.46 -2.50 -17.56
CA ASP A 206 16.69 -2.39 -16.10
C ASP A 206 16.65 -0.94 -15.60
N ALA A 207 16.97 0.01 -16.49
CA ALA A 207 16.83 1.44 -16.24
C ALA A 207 15.38 1.83 -15.90
N VAL A 208 14.38 1.18 -16.51
CA VAL A 208 12.95 1.46 -16.28
C VAL A 208 12.54 1.07 -14.86
N LYS A 209 12.96 -0.11 -14.38
CA LYS A 209 12.71 -0.53 -12.99
C LYS A 209 13.36 0.41 -11.98
N THR A 210 14.57 0.89 -12.29
CA THR A 210 15.25 1.88 -11.46
C THR A 210 14.52 3.23 -11.42
N LYS A 211 14.02 3.72 -12.55
CA LYS A 211 13.20 4.94 -12.63
C LYS A 211 11.92 4.78 -11.82
N ALA A 212 11.23 3.66 -12.00
CA ALA A 212 9.98 3.36 -11.35
C ALA A 212 10.15 3.27 -9.81
N LEU A 213 11.26 2.71 -9.33
CA LEU A 213 11.61 2.69 -7.90
C LEU A 213 11.82 4.09 -7.34
N LYS A 214 12.59 4.94 -8.06
CA LYS A 214 12.77 6.35 -7.67
C LYS A 214 11.44 7.10 -7.63
N CYS A 215 10.56 6.84 -8.59
CA CYS A 215 9.22 7.43 -8.63
C CYS A 215 8.37 6.96 -7.44
N LYS A 216 8.42 5.67 -7.07
CA LYS A 216 7.76 5.14 -5.87
C LYS A 216 8.24 5.85 -4.61
N SER A 217 9.56 6.00 -4.43
CA SER A 217 10.14 6.71 -3.27
C SER A 217 9.66 8.17 -3.20
N LYS A 218 9.78 8.93 -4.28
CA LYS A 218 9.35 10.33 -4.31
C LYS A 218 7.83 10.50 -4.11
N ALA A 219 7.01 9.62 -4.67
CA ALA A 219 5.57 9.62 -4.42
C ALA A 219 5.24 9.32 -2.94
N SER A 220 6.02 8.45 -2.29
CA SER A 220 5.83 8.13 -0.87
C SER A 220 6.07 9.33 0.04
N GLU A 221 7.00 10.21 -0.32
CA GLU A 221 7.31 11.47 0.38
C GLU A 221 6.27 12.56 0.09
N LYS A 222 5.94 12.79 -1.19
CA LYS A 222 5.05 13.87 -1.62
C LYS A 222 3.60 13.68 -1.19
N TYR A 223 3.13 12.43 -1.18
CA TYR A 223 1.73 12.09 -0.91
C TYR A 223 1.53 11.37 0.43
N VAL A 224 2.46 11.56 1.36
CA VAL A 224 2.32 11.09 2.74
C VAL A 224 0.98 11.55 3.32
N GLY A 225 0.30 10.69 4.07
CA GLY A 225 -1.05 10.96 4.59
C GLY A 225 -2.20 10.61 3.62
N LYS A 226 -1.95 10.58 2.31
CA LYS A 226 -3.01 10.37 1.29
C LYS A 226 -3.26 8.92 0.93
N TYR A 227 -2.33 8.01 1.17
CA TYR A 227 -2.46 6.59 0.84
C TYR A 227 -2.26 5.70 2.09
N ILE A 228 -2.71 4.46 1.98
CA ILE A 228 -2.53 3.42 3.00
C ILE A 228 -1.35 2.52 2.65
N THR A 229 -1.22 2.12 1.39
CA THR A 229 -0.02 1.45 0.88
C THR A 229 0.26 1.90 -0.55
N LEU A 230 1.54 1.94 -0.90
CA LEU A 230 2.03 2.38 -2.19
C LEU A 230 2.78 1.23 -2.86
N ILE A 231 2.39 0.93 -4.10
CA ILE A 231 2.95 -0.12 -4.93
C ILE A 231 3.66 0.51 -6.12
N GLY A 232 4.70 -0.15 -6.62
CA GLY A 232 5.40 0.29 -7.82
C GLY A 232 5.35 -0.73 -8.94
N ALA A 233 5.08 -0.27 -10.15
CA ALA A 233 5.03 -1.09 -11.35
C ALA A 233 5.63 -0.41 -12.57
N THR A 234 5.96 -1.20 -13.58
CA THR A 234 6.30 -0.76 -14.93
C THR A 234 5.25 -1.26 -15.91
N PHE A 235 4.91 -0.46 -16.91
CA PHE A 235 4.08 -0.84 -18.03
C PHE A 235 4.87 -0.74 -19.32
N THR A 236 5.27 -1.89 -19.85
CA THR A 236 6.08 -1.98 -21.08
C THR A 236 5.42 -2.95 -22.05
N ASN A 237 5.25 -2.55 -23.31
CA ASN A 237 4.63 -3.38 -24.35
C ASN A 237 3.33 -4.06 -23.90
N SER A 238 2.43 -3.29 -23.28
CA SER A 238 1.14 -3.77 -22.77
C SER A 238 1.23 -4.83 -21.65
N THR A 239 2.35 -4.89 -20.93
CA THR A 239 2.54 -5.80 -19.80
C THR A 239 2.86 -5.01 -18.54
N ILE A 240 2.18 -5.34 -17.44
CA ILE A 240 2.49 -4.80 -16.12
C ILE A 240 3.43 -5.75 -15.39
N GLU A 241 4.52 -5.19 -14.87
CA GLU A 241 5.43 -5.87 -13.97
C GLU A 241 5.60 -5.09 -12.68
N LEU A 242 5.62 -5.80 -11.56
CA LEU A 242 5.86 -5.20 -10.25
C LEU A 242 7.35 -5.02 -10.02
N ILE A 243 7.71 -3.91 -9.37
CA ILE A 243 9.11 -3.59 -9.05
C ILE A 243 9.55 -4.37 -7.81
N ASP A 244 8.66 -4.53 -6.83
CA ASP A 244 8.89 -5.33 -5.63
C ASP A 244 7.98 -6.56 -5.66
N ILE A 245 8.59 -7.74 -5.57
CA ILE A 245 7.86 -9.01 -5.51
C ILE A 245 6.90 -9.09 -4.30
N ASN A 246 7.16 -8.30 -3.25
CA ASN A 246 6.32 -8.26 -2.07
C ASN A 246 5.05 -7.42 -2.27
N ASP A 247 4.99 -6.59 -3.31
CA ASP A 247 3.77 -5.89 -3.68
C ASP A 247 2.75 -6.84 -4.35
N GLU A 248 3.20 -8.00 -4.84
CA GLU A 248 2.37 -8.96 -5.58
C GLU A 248 1.21 -9.48 -4.74
N ILE A 249 1.47 -9.83 -3.47
CA ILE A 249 0.43 -10.34 -2.58
C ILE A 249 -0.70 -9.31 -2.35
N ILE A 250 -0.37 -8.02 -2.32
CA ILE A 250 -1.35 -6.94 -2.16
C ILE A 250 -2.18 -6.79 -3.45
N ILE A 251 -1.54 -6.71 -4.62
CA ILE A 251 -2.25 -6.60 -5.91
C ILE A 251 -3.18 -7.80 -6.13
N GLN A 252 -2.71 -9.02 -5.89
CA GLN A 252 -3.52 -10.22 -6.11
C GLN A 252 -4.76 -10.23 -5.20
N ASN A 253 -4.63 -9.82 -3.94
CA ASN A 253 -5.78 -9.72 -3.04
C ASN A 253 -6.70 -8.55 -3.39
N LEU A 254 -6.18 -7.41 -3.83
CA LEU A 254 -6.99 -6.30 -4.33
C LEU A 254 -7.83 -6.72 -5.55
N LYS A 255 -7.22 -7.43 -6.51
CA LYS A 255 -7.90 -7.99 -7.68
C LYS A 255 -9.02 -8.96 -7.29
N LYS A 256 -8.76 -9.86 -6.33
CA LYS A 256 -9.79 -10.79 -5.80
C LYS A 256 -10.93 -10.01 -5.11
N PHE A 257 -10.59 -9.04 -4.28
CA PHE A 257 -11.55 -8.20 -3.54
C PHE A 257 -12.45 -7.39 -4.49
N HIS A 258 -11.87 -6.84 -5.56
CA HIS A 258 -12.60 -6.14 -6.61
C HIS A 258 -13.58 -7.04 -7.35
N LYS A 259 -13.12 -8.22 -7.82
CA LYS A 259 -13.98 -9.20 -8.51
C LYS A 259 -15.14 -9.69 -7.64
N PHE A 260 -14.87 -9.94 -6.36
CA PHE A 260 -15.89 -10.31 -5.39
C PHE A 260 -16.94 -9.19 -5.25
N SER A 261 -16.49 -7.94 -5.07
CA SER A 261 -17.40 -6.78 -4.96
C SER A 261 -18.29 -6.63 -6.21
N GLN A 262 -17.74 -6.81 -7.42
CA GLN A 262 -18.53 -6.78 -8.66
C GLN A 262 -19.57 -7.91 -8.71
N ALA A 263 -19.21 -9.13 -8.32
CA ALA A 263 -20.14 -10.27 -8.32
C ALA A 263 -21.32 -10.08 -7.35
N PHE A 264 -21.10 -9.41 -6.22
CA PHE A 264 -22.15 -9.06 -5.26
C PHE A 264 -23.08 -7.96 -5.78
N ASN A 265 -22.52 -6.95 -6.45
CA ASN A 265 -23.34 -5.87 -7.02
C ASN A 265 -24.16 -6.34 -8.23
N ASN A 266 -23.65 -7.30 -8.99
CA ASN A 266 -24.30 -7.83 -10.19
C ASN A 266 -25.28 -8.96 -9.91
N ASN A 267 -25.26 -9.58 -8.72
CA ASN A 267 -26.21 -10.59 -8.30
C ASN A 267 -26.85 -10.20 -6.96
N GLN A 268 -28.16 -9.91 -6.93
CA GLN A 268 -28.95 -9.92 -5.69
C GLN A 268 -28.95 -11.35 -5.12
N ILE A 269 -27.92 -11.71 -4.35
CA ILE A 269 -27.87 -12.97 -3.61
C ILE A 269 -28.21 -12.63 -2.16
N THR A 270 -29.42 -13.00 -1.77
CA THR A 270 -29.88 -13.01 -0.38
C THR A 270 -28.96 -13.93 0.43
N TYR A 271 -28.31 -13.40 1.48
CA TYR A 271 -27.66 -14.25 2.46
C TYR A 271 -28.75 -15.11 3.15
N PRO A 272 -28.50 -16.40 3.45
CA PRO A 272 -29.28 -17.08 4.45
C PRO A 272 -28.97 -16.39 5.79
N GLU A 273 -29.98 -15.78 6.40
CA GLU A 273 -29.90 -15.32 7.78
C GLU A 273 -29.42 -16.48 8.66
N ILE A 274 -28.20 -16.36 9.21
CA ILE A 274 -27.80 -17.19 10.34
C ILE A 274 -28.54 -16.63 11.54
N ASN A 275 -29.73 -17.20 11.80
CA ASN A 275 -30.50 -16.94 13.02
C ASN A 275 -29.68 -17.37 14.24
N HIS A 276 -29.00 -16.42 14.86
CA HIS A 276 -28.52 -16.56 16.24
C HIS A 276 -29.68 -16.33 17.20
N ASN A 277 -30.49 -17.37 17.40
CA ASN A 277 -31.34 -17.52 18.58
C ASN A 277 -31.71 -18.99 18.76
N GLN A 278 -30.95 -19.69 19.61
CA GLN A 278 -31.46 -20.47 20.75
C GLN A 278 -30.34 -21.36 21.30
N LEU A 279 -29.80 -20.94 22.45
CA LEU A 279 -29.29 -21.90 23.44
C LEU A 279 -30.46 -22.77 23.88
N THR A 280 -30.34 -24.09 23.74
CA THR A 280 -30.95 -25.04 24.67
C THR A 280 -30.17 -26.36 24.65
N HIS A 281 -30.02 -26.91 25.86
CA HIS A 281 -29.17 -28.04 26.26
C HIS A 281 -29.52 -29.40 25.62
N PRO A 282 -28.61 -30.40 25.70
CA PRO A 282 -28.64 -31.62 24.90
C PRO A 282 -29.54 -32.71 25.51
N SER A 283 -30.12 -33.56 24.65
CA SER A 283 -30.64 -34.87 25.06
C SER A 283 -30.29 -35.94 24.02
N GLN A 284 -30.01 -37.13 24.53
CA GLN A 284 -29.42 -38.30 23.87
C GLN A 284 -30.45 -39.12 23.07
N GLN A 285 -29.97 -39.84 22.05
CA GLN A 285 -30.30 -41.22 21.60
C GLN A 285 -30.00 -41.34 20.09
N GLU A 286 -28.95 -42.03 19.64
CA GLU A 286 -28.74 -43.49 19.48
C GLU A 286 -28.97 -43.99 18.04
N GLU A 287 -28.05 -44.86 17.60
CA GLU A 287 -28.03 -45.78 16.44
C GLU A 287 -27.57 -45.31 15.04
N SER A 288 -26.36 -45.77 14.69
CA SER A 288 -25.76 -45.97 13.35
C SER A 288 -26.34 -47.25 12.67
N PRO A 289 -25.81 -47.77 11.53
CA PRO A 289 -25.10 -47.20 10.36
C PRO A 289 -25.63 -47.77 9.01
N SER A 290 -25.15 -47.29 7.84
CA SER A 290 -24.72 -48.18 6.72
C SER A 290 -24.11 -47.43 5.53
N ILE A 291 -23.19 -48.15 4.89
CA ILE A 291 -22.24 -47.80 3.84
C ILE A 291 -22.86 -48.07 2.45
N SER A 292 -22.57 -47.25 1.43
CA SER A 292 -22.21 -47.79 0.09
C SER A 292 -21.51 -46.76 -0.81
N VAL A 293 -20.43 -47.24 -1.42
CA VAL A 293 -19.50 -46.61 -2.36
C VAL A 293 -19.99 -46.75 -3.82
N ALA A 294 -19.38 -45.95 -4.71
CA ALA A 294 -19.32 -46.03 -6.18
C ALA A 294 -20.37 -45.16 -6.91
N GLY A 295 -20.04 -44.38 -7.94
CA GLY A 295 -18.82 -44.22 -8.72
C GLY A 295 -19.24 -43.70 -10.10
N ALA A 296 -18.66 -42.60 -10.58
CA ALA A 296 -18.79 -42.21 -11.99
C ALA A 296 -17.53 -41.45 -12.42
N VAL A 297 -16.64 -42.22 -13.05
CA VAL A 297 -15.49 -41.78 -13.83
C VAL A 297 -16.01 -41.38 -15.21
N VAL A 298 -15.77 -40.13 -15.63
CA VAL A 298 -15.51 -39.80 -17.04
C VAL A 298 -14.49 -38.67 -17.06
N GLY A 299 -13.30 -38.97 -17.56
CA GLY A 299 -12.27 -37.98 -17.87
C GLY A 299 -12.19 -37.76 -19.38
N ILE A 300 -11.74 -36.57 -19.78
CA ILE A 300 -10.93 -36.30 -20.98
C ILE A 300 -10.07 -35.04 -20.65
N THR A 301 -8.81 -35.18 -20.23
CA THR A 301 -7.54 -35.00 -21.01
C THR A 301 -7.24 -33.55 -21.43
N ALA A 302 -6.36 -32.83 -20.71
CA ALA A 302 -4.98 -32.39 -21.04
C ALA A 302 -4.86 -31.44 -22.27
N ALA A 303 -4.07 -30.36 -22.32
CA ALA A 303 -2.75 -30.00 -21.79
C ALA A 303 -2.65 -28.44 -21.75
N ALA A 304 -1.69 -27.75 -21.13
CA ALA A 304 -0.24 -27.87 -21.28
C ALA A 304 0.54 -27.21 -20.14
N ALA A 305 1.75 -27.74 -19.94
CA ALA A 305 2.70 -27.43 -18.89
C ALA A 305 3.72 -26.36 -19.28
N ILE A 306 4.11 -25.51 -18.33
CA ILE A 306 5.39 -24.77 -18.22
C ILE A 306 5.52 -24.52 -16.69
N GLY A 307 6.57 -24.80 -15.92
CA GLY A 307 7.96 -25.19 -16.12
C GLY A 307 8.65 -24.82 -14.79
N TYR A 308 8.76 -25.77 -13.85
CA TYR A 308 9.30 -25.52 -12.51
C TYR A 308 10.82 -25.73 -12.51
N VAL A 309 11.60 -24.66 -12.34
CA VAL A 309 13.06 -24.76 -12.14
C VAL A 309 13.33 -24.67 -10.64
N ILE A 310 13.79 -25.79 -10.09
CA ILE A 310 14.38 -25.90 -8.76
C ILE A 310 15.78 -25.26 -8.84
N CYS A 311 15.99 -24.11 -8.20
CA CYS A 311 17.33 -23.61 -7.89
C CYS A 311 17.66 -23.88 -6.42
N SER A 312 18.75 -24.61 -6.25
CA SER A 312 19.34 -25.15 -5.04
C SER A 312 19.73 -24.09 -4.00
N ARG A 313 19.49 -24.44 -2.74
CA ARG A 313 19.77 -23.69 -1.50
C ARG A 313 21.24 -23.27 -1.38
N ILE A 314 21.48 -21.96 -1.29
CA ILE A 314 22.58 -21.39 -0.51
C ILE A 314 21.93 -20.86 0.78
N PRO A 315 22.45 -21.17 1.99
CA PRO A 315 21.87 -20.67 3.23
C PRO A 315 21.90 -19.13 3.27
N ILE A 316 20.71 -18.54 3.19
CA ILE A 316 20.41 -17.09 3.07
C ILE A 316 20.97 -16.25 4.24
N LYS A 317 21.28 -16.86 5.39
CA LYS A 317 21.86 -16.15 6.55
C LYS A 317 23.18 -15.44 6.22
N THR A 318 23.99 -15.97 5.31
CA THR A 318 25.27 -15.36 4.95
C THR A 318 25.11 -14.18 3.99
N VAL A 319 24.11 -14.20 3.09
CA VAL A 319 23.85 -13.11 2.13
C VAL A 319 23.14 -11.93 2.80
N VAL A 320 22.23 -12.19 3.74
CA VAL A 320 21.46 -11.17 4.47
C VAL A 320 22.35 -10.31 5.38
N THR A 321 23.37 -10.92 5.98
CA THR A 321 24.32 -10.21 6.86
C THR A 321 25.25 -9.29 6.04
N THR A 322 25.66 -9.73 4.85
CA THR A 322 26.50 -8.91 3.95
C THR A 322 25.71 -7.77 3.31
N GLY A 323 24.45 -7.99 2.93
CA GLY A 323 23.59 -6.94 2.33
C GLY A 323 23.22 -5.81 3.29
N THR A 324 22.91 -6.14 4.56
CA THR A 324 22.65 -5.11 5.59
C THR A 324 23.90 -4.34 6.00
N MET A 325 25.08 -4.99 6.00
CA MET A 325 26.36 -4.29 6.22
C MET A 325 26.73 -3.36 5.06
N ILE A 326 26.47 -3.74 3.81
CA ILE A 326 26.72 -2.87 2.63
C ILE A 326 25.78 -1.66 2.64
N TYR A 327 24.49 -1.85 2.96
CA TYR A 327 23.54 -0.75 3.05
C TYR A 327 23.89 0.23 4.17
N LYS A 328 24.32 -0.28 5.35
CA LYS A 328 24.75 0.56 6.46
C LYS A 328 26.06 1.30 6.14
N ALA A 329 27.04 0.64 5.53
CA ALA A 329 28.28 1.28 5.08
C ALA A 329 28.04 2.38 4.03
N TYR A 330 27.02 2.21 3.17
CA TYR A 330 26.62 3.25 2.20
C TYR A 330 25.98 4.46 2.88
N GLN A 331 25.11 4.24 3.89
CA GLN A 331 24.52 5.33 4.67
C GLN A 331 25.59 6.08 5.49
N ASP A 332 26.51 5.35 6.13
CA ASP A 332 27.62 5.94 6.89
C ASP A 332 28.56 6.76 5.97
N TYR A 333 28.82 6.29 4.74
CA TYR A 333 29.60 7.04 3.74
C TYR A 333 28.90 8.33 3.30
N GLN A 334 27.59 8.30 3.06
CA GLN A 334 26.80 9.48 2.70
C GLN A 334 26.78 10.52 3.82
N GLU A 335 26.74 10.08 5.08
CA GLU A 335 26.78 10.97 6.24
C GLU A 335 28.17 11.61 6.42
N ILE A 336 29.25 10.86 6.22
CA ILE A 336 30.63 11.39 6.23
C ILE A 336 30.86 12.38 5.09
N SER A 337 30.35 12.10 3.88
CA SER A 337 30.46 13.02 2.74
C SER A 337 29.76 14.35 3.02
N ARG A 338 28.51 14.31 3.52
CA ARG A 338 27.74 15.52 3.89
C ARG A 338 28.44 16.35 4.98
N ASN A 339 29.07 15.71 5.96
CA ASN A 339 29.78 16.41 7.02
C ASN A 339 31.10 17.05 6.53
N ASN A 340 31.77 16.47 5.54
CA ASN A 340 32.96 17.07 4.93
C ASN A 340 32.61 18.28 4.03
N ASP A 341 31.49 18.22 3.30
CA ASP A 341 31.03 19.34 2.47
C ASP A 341 30.59 20.54 3.33
N ASN A 342 29.95 20.30 4.48
CA ASN A 342 29.58 21.34 5.44
C ASN A 342 30.79 21.98 6.13
N ASN A 343 31.86 21.22 6.40
CA ASN A 343 33.10 21.75 6.96
C ASN A 343 33.92 22.57 5.94
N ASN A 344 33.87 22.21 4.64
CA ASN A 344 34.53 23.00 3.60
C ASN A 344 33.81 24.33 3.32
N ASN A 345 32.48 24.38 3.40
CA ASN A 345 31.74 25.63 3.22
C ASN A 345 31.92 26.62 4.40
N ASN A 346 32.13 26.13 5.62
CA ASN A 346 32.44 27.01 6.76
C ASN A 346 33.87 27.57 6.76
N ASN A 347 34.82 26.94 6.05
CA ASN A 347 36.18 27.47 5.92
C ASN A 347 36.33 28.52 4.82
N ASN A 348 35.50 28.49 3.76
CA ASN A 348 35.57 29.48 2.69
C ASN A 348 34.98 30.84 3.07
N ASN A 349 34.05 30.91 4.03
CA ASN A 349 33.47 32.18 4.49
C ASN A 349 34.38 33.00 5.41
N ASN A 350 35.54 32.48 5.83
CA ASN A 350 36.49 33.21 6.69
C ASN A 350 37.66 33.86 5.95
N ASN A 351 37.85 33.61 4.64
CA ASN A 351 38.99 34.14 3.88
C ASN A 351 38.70 35.40 3.06
N ASP A 352 37.43 35.79 2.86
CA ASP A 352 37.09 36.97 2.04
C ASP A 352 37.11 38.31 2.80
N ASN A 353 37.39 38.31 4.11
CA ASN A 353 37.47 39.54 4.92
C ASN A 353 38.90 40.02 5.23
N LYS A 354 39.93 39.53 4.52
CA LYS A 354 41.32 39.90 4.81
C LYS A 354 42.13 40.32 3.58
N MET A 355 41.62 41.26 2.79
CA MET A 355 42.44 41.93 1.78
C MET A 355 41.94 43.35 1.45
N LYS A 356 41.85 44.22 2.46
CA LYS A 356 41.86 45.69 2.32
C LYS A 356 42.43 46.32 3.60
N LEU A 357 43.74 46.55 3.61
CA LEU A 357 44.48 47.56 4.38
C LEU A 357 45.97 47.31 4.18
N ASP A 358 46.53 47.93 3.13
CA ASP A 358 47.60 48.94 3.22
C ASP A 358 47.90 49.47 1.80
#